data_AF-A0A9D8YY56-F1
#
_entry.id   AF-A0A9D8YY56-F1
#
_cell.length_a   1.000
_cell.length_b   1.000
_cell.length_c   1.000
_cell.angle_alpha   90.00
_cell.angle_beta   90.00
_cell.angle_gamma   90.00
#
_symmetry.space_group_name_H-M   'P 1'
#
loop_
_entity.id
_entity.type
_entity.pdbx_description
1 polymer ?
#
loop_
_entity_poly.entity_id
_entity_poly.type
_entity_poly.pdbx_seq_one_letter_code
_entity_poly.pdbx_strand_id
1 'polypeptide(L)'
;MTTLTKIASVIQHTNVSPATTRDDIARLCDEALEYRFNGVMVQPCWIGVCRQRLSGSDIRTCSAMAYPLGGALTRSKVAEMRDLVDEGAQEVDFMANIGFLAGGEVAAYQDEIAALVEASGGIPLKIMLELGAMPEPVWQTAIERADKAGVTYVKNSSGWGLGGKASTDIVAFMKKHVFKAKVKASGGIRTAEDAWAILNAGADLLGTSAGPAIMEGKTGQGSY
;
A
#
# COMPACT_ATOMS: atom_id res chain seq x y z
N MET A 1 -23.49 -3.28 10.36
CA MET A 1 -22.74 -2.62 9.26
C MET A 1 -23.20 -3.23 7.95
N THR A 2 -23.45 -2.43 6.92
CA THR A 2 -23.71 -2.97 5.58
C THR A 2 -22.42 -3.52 4.98
N THR A 3 -22.59 -4.36 3.97
CA THR A 3 -21.54 -4.89 3.11
C THR A 3 -20.61 -3.78 2.57
N LEU A 4 -21.16 -2.64 2.15
CA LEU A 4 -20.39 -1.50 1.65
C LEU A 4 -19.67 -0.72 2.76
N THR A 5 -20.26 -0.57 3.95
CA THR A 5 -19.58 0.10 5.07
C THR A 5 -18.30 -0.65 5.46
N LYS A 6 -18.32 -2.00 5.42
CA LYS A 6 -17.13 -2.80 5.71
C LYS A 6 -16.06 -2.65 4.63
N ILE A 7 -16.45 -2.53 3.36
CA ILE A 7 -15.51 -2.24 2.27
C ILE A 7 -14.88 -0.86 2.47
N ALA A 8 -15.69 0.17 2.73
CA ALA A 8 -15.19 1.53 2.92
C ALA A 8 -14.12 1.60 4.02
N SER A 9 -14.37 0.96 5.18
CA SER A 9 -13.45 1.02 6.33
C SER A 9 -12.09 0.36 6.11
N VAL A 10 -11.91 -0.35 4.99
CA VAL A 10 -10.65 -1.00 4.60
C VAL A 10 -10.08 -0.49 3.27
N ILE A 11 -10.72 0.49 2.62
CA ILE A 11 -10.18 1.14 1.41
C ILE A 11 -9.19 2.23 1.81
N GLN A 12 -7.96 2.14 1.30
CA GLN A 12 -7.06 3.28 1.16
C GLN A 12 -7.22 3.87 -0.23
N HIS A 13 -7.93 4.99 -0.29
CA HIS A 13 -8.25 5.68 -1.54
C HIS A 13 -6.99 6.32 -2.10
N THR A 14 -6.59 5.86 -3.27
CA THR A 14 -5.22 6.04 -3.76
C THR A 14 -5.19 7.00 -4.93
N ASN A 15 -4.26 7.96 -4.90
CA ASN A 15 -3.81 8.69 -6.08
C ASN A 15 -2.30 8.99 -5.97
N VAL A 16 -1.53 8.18 -6.69
CA VAL A 16 -0.06 8.23 -6.73
C VAL A 16 0.47 8.45 -8.16
N SER A 17 -0.37 9.02 -9.02
CA SER A 17 0.01 9.36 -10.40
C SER A 17 1.06 10.48 -10.40
N PRO A 18 2.11 10.42 -11.24
CA PRO A 18 3.08 11.51 -11.34
C PRO A 18 2.45 12.83 -11.85
N ALA A 19 1.26 12.75 -12.46
CA ALA A 19 0.52 13.92 -12.95
C ALA A 19 -0.48 14.50 -11.92
N THR A 20 -0.56 13.92 -10.71
CA THR A 20 -1.52 14.36 -9.68
C THR A 20 -1.28 15.82 -9.30
N THR A 21 -2.35 16.61 -9.34
CA THR A 21 -2.34 18.01 -8.93
C THR A 21 -2.85 18.20 -7.50
N ARG A 22 -2.68 19.41 -6.96
CA ARG A 22 -3.22 19.75 -5.63
C ARG A 22 -4.75 19.61 -5.57
N ASP A 23 -5.45 19.96 -6.65
CA ASP A 23 -6.91 19.87 -6.73
C ASP A 23 -7.37 18.41 -6.77
N ASP A 24 -6.61 17.54 -7.44
CA ASP A 24 -6.86 16.09 -7.39
C ASP A 24 -6.72 15.53 -5.97
N ILE A 25 -5.73 15.99 -5.22
CA ILE A 25 -5.53 15.60 -3.82
C ILE A 25 -6.64 16.15 -2.93
N ALA A 26 -7.10 17.38 -3.17
CA ALA A 26 -8.24 17.94 -2.46
C ALA A 26 -9.47 17.06 -2.68
N ARG A 27 -9.80 16.74 -3.93
CA ARG A 27 -10.92 15.86 -4.26
C ARG A 27 -10.77 14.46 -3.65
N LEU A 28 -9.58 13.87 -3.69
CA LEU A 28 -9.28 12.58 -3.04
C LEU A 28 -9.64 12.59 -1.54
N CYS A 29 -9.31 13.69 -0.85
CA CYS A 29 -9.62 13.87 0.56
C CYS A 29 -11.13 14.06 0.80
N ASP A 30 -11.84 14.80 -0.06
CA ASP A 30 -13.31 14.96 0.04
C ASP A 30 -14.00 13.60 -0.06
N GLU A 31 -13.65 12.84 -1.09
CA GLU A 31 -14.20 11.51 -1.35
C GLU A 31 -13.92 10.58 -0.15
N ALA A 32 -12.72 10.64 0.43
CA ALA A 32 -12.39 9.84 1.62
C ALA A 32 -13.21 10.22 2.86
N LEU A 33 -13.52 11.51 3.05
CA LEU A 33 -14.40 11.97 4.13
C LEU A 33 -15.85 11.56 3.88
N GLU A 34 -16.34 11.74 2.66
CA GLU A 34 -17.72 11.42 2.26
C GLU A 34 -18.03 9.93 2.48
N TYR A 35 -17.18 9.05 1.95
CA TYR A 35 -17.39 7.61 2.02
C TYR A 35 -16.81 6.96 3.28
N ARG A 36 -16.14 7.73 4.14
CA ARG A 36 -15.50 7.25 5.38
C ARG A 36 -14.50 6.13 5.12
N PHE A 37 -13.58 6.38 4.20
CA PHE A 37 -12.52 5.42 3.86
C PHE A 37 -11.53 5.21 5.02
N ASN A 38 -10.68 4.19 4.92
CA ASN A 38 -9.63 3.94 5.91
C ASN A 38 -8.58 5.07 5.94
N GLY A 39 -8.27 5.59 4.75
CA GLY A 39 -7.22 6.58 4.54
C GLY A 39 -7.08 6.97 3.09
N VAL A 40 -6.24 7.97 2.84
CA VAL A 40 -5.76 8.36 1.52
C VAL A 40 -4.32 7.88 1.32
N MET A 41 -3.96 7.49 0.11
CA MET A 41 -2.59 7.10 -0.27
C MET A 41 -2.08 8.04 -1.36
N VAL A 42 -1.04 8.80 -1.04
CA VAL A 42 -0.54 9.90 -1.90
C VAL A 42 0.97 9.86 -2.09
N GLN A 43 1.49 10.70 -2.99
CA GLN A 43 2.92 10.96 -3.08
C GLN A 43 3.39 11.85 -1.91
N PRO A 44 4.68 11.78 -1.51
CA PRO A 44 5.20 12.52 -0.35
C PRO A 44 4.89 14.02 -0.33
N CYS A 45 5.00 14.69 -1.48
CA CYS A 45 4.78 16.14 -1.59
C CYS A 45 3.34 16.59 -1.24
N TRP A 46 2.40 15.64 -1.12
CA TRP A 46 1.00 15.92 -0.85
C TRP A 46 0.58 15.63 0.60
N ILE A 47 1.48 15.10 1.44
CA ILE A 47 1.19 14.76 2.84
C ILE A 47 0.65 15.98 3.58
N GLY A 48 1.35 17.12 3.57
CA GLY A 48 0.90 18.34 4.26
C GLY A 48 -0.49 18.82 3.83
N VAL A 49 -0.83 18.71 2.54
CA VAL A 49 -2.17 19.05 2.02
C VAL A 49 -3.23 18.12 2.61
N CYS A 50 -2.98 16.81 2.60
CA CYS A 50 -3.88 15.81 3.19
C CYS A 50 -4.04 16.03 4.70
N ARG A 51 -2.94 16.28 5.44
CA ARG A 51 -2.96 16.50 6.88
C ARG A 51 -3.81 17.71 7.26
N GLN A 52 -3.68 18.81 6.54
CA GLN A 52 -4.51 19.99 6.76
C GLN A 52 -5.99 19.69 6.50
N ARG A 53 -6.28 19.02 5.38
CA ARG A 53 -7.65 18.83 4.89
C ARG A 53 -8.43 17.76 5.63
N LEU A 54 -7.75 16.75 6.17
CA LEU A 54 -8.31 15.65 6.94
C LEU A 54 -8.23 15.89 8.46
N SER A 55 -7.83 17.09 8.88
CA SER A 55 -7.71 17.46 10.30
C SER A 55 -9.04 17.24 11.04
N GLY A 56 -8.97 16.56 12.19
CA GLY A 56 -10.14 16.23 13.02
C GLY A 56 -10.96 15.03 12.53
N SER A 57 -10.54 14.37 11.45
CA SER A 57 -11.14 13.12 10.98
C SER A 57 -10.31 11.89 11.38
N ASP A 58 -10.93 10.71 11.31
CA ASP A 58 -10.25 9.42 11.50
C ASP A 58 -9.59 8.89 10.20
N ILE A 59 -9.63 9.66 9.10
CA ILE A 59 -9.06 9.27 7.81
C ILE A 59 -7.55 9.41 7.86
N ARG A 60 -6.83 8.29 7.66
CA ARG A 60 -5.37 8.30 7.70
C ARG A 60 -4.75 8.96 6.48
N THR A 61 -3.75 9.80 6.68
CA THR A 61 -2.86 10.27 5.61
C THR A 61 -1.71 9.30 5.43
N CYS A 62 -1.68 8.55 4.32
CA CYS A 62 -0.65 7.57 4.01
C CYS A 62 0.19 8.03 2.81
N SER A 63 1.47 7.66 2.76
CA SER A 63 2.35 8.00 1.64
C SER A 63 3.01 6.77 1.02
N ALA A 64 3.27 6.84 -0.29
CA ALA A 64 4.16 5.92 -0.99
C ALA A 64 5.62 6.41 -0.88
N MET A 65 6.57 5.47 -0.76
CA MET A 65 8.01 5.75 -0.61
C MET A 65 8.85 4.87 -1.54
N ALA A 66 9.96 5.41 -2.07
CA ALA A 66 10.84 4.72 -3.02
C ALA A 66 10.08 4.12 -4.22
N TYR A 67 8.94 4.72 -4.56
CA TYR A 67 7.94 4.18 -5.48
C TYR A 67 8.15 4.71 -6.93
N PRO A 68 7.93 3.88 -7.96
CA PRO A 68 7.60 2.46 -7.92
C PRO A 68 8.82 1.53 -8.00
N LEU A 69 10.05 2.08 -8.03
CA LEU A 69 11.24 1.31 -8.45
C LEU A 69 11.94 0.53 -7.32
N GLY A 70 12.03 1.06 -6.11
CA GLY A 70 12.63 0.37 -4.96
C GLY A 70 14.14 0.14 -5.01
N GLY A 71 14.85 0.57 -6.05
CA GLY A 71 16.30 0.37 -6.21
C GLY A 71 17.21 1.45 -5.59
N ALA A 72 16.64 2.39 -4.82
CA ALA A 72 17.42 3.42 -4.15
C ALA A 72 18.31 2.84 -3.03
N LEU A 73 19.38 3.54 -2.68
CA LEU A 73 20.27 3.16 -1.58
C LEU A 73 19.49 3.11 -0.26
N THR A 74 19.78 2.12 0.60
CA THR A 74 19.13 1.98 1.91
C THR A 74 19.20 3.27 2.73
N ARG A 75 20.35 3.94 2.77
CA ARG A 75 20.51 5.23 3.47
C ARG A 75 19.61 6.34 2.91
N SER A 76 19.34 6.32 1.61
CA SER A 76 18.44 7.30 0.96
C SER A 76 17.00 7.00 1.32
N LYS A 77 16.58 5.73 1.29
CA LYS A 77 15.24 5.33 1.74
C LYS A 77 15.01 5.61 3.23
N VAL A 78 16.04 5.45 4.08
CA VAL A 78 15.97 5.77 5.52
C VAL A 78 15.80 7.28 5.73
N ALA A 79 16.52 8.11 4.96
CA ALA A 79 16.34 9.56 5.02
C ALA A 79 14.92 9.95 4.58
N GLU A 80 14.45 9.42 3.44
CA GLU A 80 13.08 9.62 2.95
C GLU A 80 12.04 9.19 3.99
N MET A 81 12.20 8.02 4.62
CA MET A 81 11.28 7.57 5.68
C MET A 81 11.17 8.57 6.84
N ARG A 82 12.31 9.12 7.28
CA ARG A 82 12.33 10.13 8.35
C ARG A 82 11.62 11.42 7.92
N ASP A 83 11.89 11.89 6.70
CA ASP A 83 11.21 13.06 6.15
C ASP A 83 9.69 12.84 6.07
N LEU A 84 9.23 11.66 5.68
CA LEU A 84 7.81 11.29 5.63
C LEU A 84 7.17 11.28 7.03
N VAL A 85 7.87 10.76 8.03
CA VAL A 85 7.41 10.77 9.44
C VAL A 85 7.31 12.20 9.95
N ASP A 86 8.32 13.03 9.69
CA ASP A 86 8.38 14.43 10.12
C ASP A 86 7.29 15.29 9.44
N GLU A 87 6.99 15.01 8.17
CA GLU A 87 5.88 15.64 7.43
C GLU A 87 4.49 15.17 7.93
N GLY A 88 4.45 14.15 8.79
CA GLY A 88 3.26 13.68 9.47
C GLY A 88 2.50 12.56 8.75
N ALA A 89 3.17 11.77 7.91
CA ALA A 89 2.59 10.53 7.39
C ALA A 89 2.19 9.61 8.57
N GLN A 90 0.98 9.08 8.50
CA GLN A 90 0.45 8.18 9.54
C GLN A 90 0.70 6.71 9.22
N GLU A 91 0.91 6.39 7.95
CA GLU A 91 1.35 5.07 7.49
C GLU A 91 2.15 5.22 6.18
N VAL A 92 3.08 4.32 5.91
CA VAL A 92 3.90 4.36 4.69
C VAL A 92 3.86 3.03 3.94
N ASP A 93 3.63 3.11 2.62
CA ASP A 93 3.82 2.00 1.68
C ASP A 93 5.17 2.18 0.98
N PHE A 94 6.12 1.29 1.19
CA PHE A 94 7.45 1.39 0.56
C PHE A 94 7.71 0.27 -0.44
N MET A 95 8.50 0.59 -1.46
CA MET A 95 8.87 -0.37 -2.49
C MET A 95 10.02 -1.27 -2.02
N ALA A 96 9.79 -2.59 -2.09
CA ALA A 96 10.81 -3.60 -1.84
C ALA A 96 11.93 -3.53 -2.88
N ASN A 97 13.17 -3.80 -2.47
CA ASN A 97 14.25 -4.02 -3.43
C ASN A 97 14.18 -5.46 -3.99
N ILE A 98 13.32 -5.67 -4.99
CA ILE A 98 13.11 -6.97 -5.62
C ILE A 98 14.37 -7.52 -6.31
N GLY A 99 15.30 -6.63 -6.71
CA GLY A 99 16.58 -7.01 -7.30
C GLY A 99 17.47 -7.80 -6.34
N PHE A 100 17.44 -7.47 -5.04
CA PHE A 100 18.18 -8.23 -4.03
C PHE A 100 17.67 -9.67 -3.92
N LEU A 101 16.36 -9.88 -3.88
CA LEU A 101 15.81 -11.24 -3.86
C LEU A 101 16.09 -12.00 -5.15
N ALA A 102 15.91 -11.37 -6.31
CA ALA A 102 16.20 -11.97 -7.60
C ALA A 102 17.68 -12.35 -7.77
N GLY A 103 18.59 -11.56 -7.17
CA GLY A 103 20.03 -11.80 -7.14
C GLY A 103 20.53 -12.73 -6.03
N GLY A 104 19.66 -13.21 -5.14
CA GLY A 104 20.06 -14.06 -4.00
C GLY A 104 20.63 -13.30 -2.79
N GLU A 105 20.60 -11.97 -2.80
CA GLU A 105 21.07 -11.06 -1.74
C GLU A 105 20.03 -10.94 -0.60
N VAL A 106 19.59 -12.08 -0.07
CA VAL A 106 18.50 -12.15 0.92
C VAL A 106 18.83 -11.41 2.22
N ALA A 107 20.10 -11.37 2.62
CA ALA A 107 20.54 -10.61 3.79
C ALA A 107 20.38 -9.11 3.57
N ALA A 108 20.86 -8.57 2.44
CA ALA A 108 20.71 -7.16 2.10
C ALA A 108 19.23 -6.72 2.00
N TYR A 109 18.37 -7.59 1.45
CA TYR A 109 16.93 -7.39 1.46
C TYR A 109 16.36 -7.25 2.88
N GLN A 110 16.73 -8.17 3.78
CA GLN A 110 16.23 -8.15 5.15
C GLN A 110 16.76 -6.95 5.95
N ASP A 111 18.05 -6.61 5.78
CA ASP A 111 18.70 -5.51 6.46
C ASP A 111 18.13 -4.15 6.03
N GLU A 112 17.80 -3.98 4.74
CA GLU A 112 17.11 -2.79 4.26
C GLU A 112 15.74 -2.63 4.94
N ILE A 113 14.95 -3.70 5.02
CA ILE A 113 13.62 -3.64 5.65
C ILE A 113 13.73 -3.32 7.13
N ALA A 114 14.68 -3.93 7.84
CA ALA A 114 14.91 -3.67 9.26
C ALA A 114 15.28 -2.19 9.50
N ALA A 115 16.15 -1.62 8.67
CA ALA A 115 16.53 -0.21 8.76
C ALA A 115 15.34 0.73 8.52
N LEU A 116 14.42 0.38 7.60
CA LEU A 116 13.21 1.16 7.35
C LEU A 116 12.19 1.04 8.48
N VAL A 117 12.04 -0.15 9.07
CA VAL A 117 11.18 -0.38 10.24
C VAL A 117 11.67 0.43 11.44
N GLU A 118 12.98 0.51 11.66
CA GLU A 118 13.55 1.38 12.69
C GLU A 118 13.30 2.86 12.38
N ALA A 119 13.56 3.28 11.14
CA ALA A 119 13.42 4.67 10.71
C ALA A 119 11.97 5.19 10.75
N SER A 120 10.96 4.32 10.72
CA SER A 120 9.55 4.73 10.76
C SER A 120 9.10 5.24 12.13
N GLY A 121 9.92 5.06 13.19
CA GLY A 121 9.55 5.49 14.53
C GLY A 121 8.27 4.81 15.06
N GLY A 122 7.90 3.65 14.51
CA GLY A 122 6.74 2.87 14.92
C GLY A 122 5.45 3.16 14.16
N ILE A 123 5.43 4.06 13.18
CA ILE A 123 4.25 4.18 12.30
C ILE A 123 4.09 2.91 11.45
N PRO A 124 2.86 2.49 11.11
CA PRO A 124 2.62 1.32 10.29
C PRO A 124 3.32 1.35 8.93
N LEU A 125 4.08 0.29 8.64
CA LEU A 125 4.77 0.12 7.36
C LEU A 125 4.15 -1.00 6.53
N LYS A 126 4.08 -0.77 5.21
CA LYS A 126 3.57 -1.72 4.24
C LYS A 126 4.59 -1.92 3.14
N ILE A 127 5.06 -3.13 2.95
CA ILE A 127 6.04 -3.43 1.89
C ILE A 127 5.32 -3.86 0.61
N MET A 128 5.59 -3.18 -0.50
CA MET A 128 5.16 -3.59 -1.85
C MET A 128 6.13 -4.64 -2.37
N LEU A 129 5.69 -5.91 -2.37
CA LEU A 129 6.52 -7.06 -2.72
C LEU A 129 6.67 -7.28 -4.23
N GLU A 130 5.80 -6.69 -5.04
CA GLU A 130 5.82 -6.81 -6.51
C GLU A 130 5.84 -8.27 -6.99
N LEU A 131 4.98 -9.11 -6.41
CA LEU A 131 5.02 -10.57 -6.60
C LEU A 131 4.96 -10.98 -8.08
N GLY A 132 4.14 -10.30 -8.91
CA GLY A 132 4.06 -10.56 -10.35
C GLY A 132 5.38 -10.36 -11.13
N ALA A 133 6.37 -9.68 -10.55
CA ALA A 133 7.69 -9.46 -11.16
C ALA A 133 8.70 -10.56 -10.82
N MET A 134 8.33 -11.52 -9.96
CA MET A 134 9.21 -12.59 -9.48
C MET A 134 8.58 -13.96 -9.70
N PRO A 135 9.39 -15.02 -9.87
CA PRO A 135 8.85 -16.37 -9.92
C PRO A 135 8.29 -16.79 -8.56
N GLU A 136 7.21 -17.57 -8.56
CA GLU A 136 6.46 -18.00 -7.37
C GLU A 136 7.34 -18.58 -6.23
N PRO A 137 8.41 -19.37 -6.48
CA PRO A 137 9.28 -19.88 -5.42
C PRO A 137 9.94 -18.78 -4.56
N VAL A 138 10.11 -17.56 -5.10
CA VAL A 138 10.71 -16.43 -4.38
C VAL A 138 9.69 -15.71 -3.50
N TRP A 139 8.39 -15.85 -3.79
CA TRP A 139 7.32 -15.13 -3.09
C TRP A 139 7.29 -15.45 -1.60
N GLN A 140 7.41 -16.73 -1.24
CA GLN A 140 7.43 -17.15 0.15
C GLN A 140 8.60 -16.48 0.91
N THR A 141 9.79 -16.47 0.32
CA THR A 141 10.96 -15.81 0.92
C THR A 141 10.72 -14.31 1.10
N ALA A 142 10.13 -13.64 0.11
CA ALA A 142 9.83 -12.22 0.20
C ALA A 142 8.88 -11.91 1.37
N ILE A 143 7.79 -12.69 1.49
CA ILE A 143 6.77 -12.53 2.54
C ILE A 143 7.36 -12.80 3.93
N GLU A 144 8.04 -13.94 4.11
CA GLU A 144 8.58 -14.35 5.41
C GLU A 144 9.67 -13.41 5.91
N ARG A 145 10.53 -12.92 5.01
CA ARG A 145 11.61 -11.98 5.36
C ARG A 145 11.04 -10.61 5.75
N ALA A 146 10.05 -10.12 5.00
CA ALA A 146 9.36 -8.89 5.35
C ALA A 146 8.65 -8.97 6.71
N ASP A 147 7.87 -10.03 6.94
CA ASP A 147 7.14 -10.24 8.18
C ASP A 147 8.09 -10.38 9.38
N LYS A 148 9.16 -11.16 9.23
CA LYS A 148 10.20 -11.30 10.26
C LYS A 148 10.87 -9.97 10.60
N ALA A 149 11.06 -9.09 9.62
CA ALA A 149 11.66 -7.78 9.81
C ALA A 149 10.71 -6.77 10.49
N GLY A 150 9.42 -7.11 10.67
CA GLY A 150 8.50 -6.33 11.49
C GLY A 150 7.64 -5.33 10.72
N VAL A 151 7.46 -5.50 9.41
CA VAL A 151 6.48 -4.68 8.66
C VAL A 151 5.05 -4.95 9.18
N THR A 152 4.19 -3.93 9.14
CA THR A 152 2.79 -4.09 9.57
C THR A 152 1.95 -4.79 8.51
N TYR A 153 2.24 -4.54 7.22
CA TYR A 153 1.55 -5.18 6.10
C TYR A 153 2.55 -5.68 5.05
N VAL A 154 2.23 -6.82 4.46
CA VAL A 154 2.74 -7.22 3.14
C VAL A 154 1.72 -6.83 2.08
N LYS A 155 2.19 -6.27 0.96
CA LYS A 155 1.37 -5.79 -0.15
C LYS A 155 1.79 -6.46 -1.45
N ASN A 156 0.84 -6.98 -2.22
CA ASN A 156 1.13 -7.78 -3.41
C ASN A 156 1.84 -6.99 -4.53
N SER A 157 1.43 -5.74 -4.75
CA SER A 157 1.81 -4.96 -5.94
C SER A 157 1.73 -3.46 -5.70
N SER A 158 2.66 -2.70 -6.28
CA SER A 158 2.66 -1.24 -6.38
C SER A 158 1.47 -0.72 -7.21
N GLY A 159 0.96 -1.56 -8.11
CA GLY A 159 -0.02 -1.24 -9.14
C GLY A 159 0.60 -0.88 -10.50
N TRP A 160 1.94 -0.75 -10.62
CA TRP A 160 2.60 -0.05 -11.77
C TRP A 160 2.85 -0.99 -12.95
N GLY A 161 2.12 -2.10 -12.97
CA GLY A 161 2.19 -3.12 -13.99
C GLY A 161 3.08 -4.29 -13.61
N LEU A 162 4.29 -4.05 -13.08
CA LEU A 162 5.26 -5.13 -12.82
C LEU A 162 4.75 -6.16 -11.80
N GLY A 163 4.13 -5.72 -10.70
CA GLY A 163 3.62 -6.62 -9.66
C GLY A 163 2.30 -7.30 -10.01
N GLY A 164 1.71 -6.98 -11.15
CA GLY A 164 0.39 -7.49 -11.55
C GLY A 164 -0.77 -6.92 -10.74
N LYS A 165 -1.95 -7.49 -10.97
CA LYS A 165 -3.20 -7.16 -10.26
C LYS A 165 -3.32 -7.99 -8.98
N ALA A 166 -4.11 -7.51 -8.02
CA ALA A 166 -4.59 -8.36 -6.94
C ALA A 166 -5.51 -9.45 -7.52
N SER A 167 -5.19 -10.71 -7.22
CA SER A 167 -6.05 -11.87 -7.49
C SER A 167 -6.31 -12.61 -6.19
N THR A 168 -7.40 -13.39 -6.14
CA THR A 168 -7.73 -14.24 -5.00
C THR A 168 -6.60 -15.22 -4.69
N ASP A 169 -5.94 -15.76 -5.71
CA ASP A 169 -4.87 -16.75 -5.54
C ASP A 169 -3.61 -16.13 -4.90
N ILE A 170 -3.20 -14.95 -5.38
CA ILE A 170 -2.04 -14.23 -4.82
C ILE A 170 -2.33 -13.83 -3.37
N VAL A 171 -3.53 -13.32 -3.08
CA VAL A 171 -3.91 -12.88 -1.74
C VAL A 171 -4.01 -14.06 -0.77
N ALA A 172 -4.61 -15.17 -1.20
CA ALA A 172 -4.66 -16.39 -0.40
C ALA A 172 -3.26 -16.96 -0.14
N PHE A 173 -2.38 -16.95 -1.13
CA PHE A 173 -0.97 -17.34 -0.97
C PHE A 173 -0.26 -16.46 0.06
N MET A 174 -0.42 -15.13 -0.03
CA MET A 174 0.15 -14.21 0.95
C MET A 174 -0.38 -14.51 2.35
N LYS A 175 -1.70 -14.67 2.51
CA LYS A 175 -2.33 -14.94 3.80
C LYS A 175 -1.87 -16.24 4.44
N LYS A 176 -1.54 -17.25 3.63
CA LYS A 176 -1.01 -18.54 4.09
C LYS A 176 0.42 -18.42 4.64
N HIS A 177 1.26 -17.55 4.08
CA HIS A 177 2.69 -17.48 4.41
C HIS A 177 3.08 -16.35 5.34
N VAL A 178 2.18 -15.40 5.60
CA VAL A 178 2.36 -14.39 6.64
C VAL A 178 2.03 -14.97 8.03
N PHE A 179 2.86 -14.65 9.02
CA PHE A 179 2.72 -15.01 10.42
C PHE A 179 2.15 -13.87 11.29
N LYS A 180 2.73 -12.67 11.27
CA LYS A 180 2.27 -11.52 12.09
C LYS A 180 1.71 -10.37 11.28
N ALA A 181 2.32 -10.04 10.14
CA ALA A 181 1.88 -8.95 9.30
C ALA A 181 0.44 -9.18 8.80
N LYS A 182 -0.18 -8.10 8.32
CA LYS A 182 -1.48 -8.14 7.64
C LYS A 182 -1.28 -8.15 6.13
N VAL A 183 -2.31 -8.53 5.38
CA VAL A 183 -2.26 -8.53 3.91
C VAL A 183 -2.96 -7.30 3.37
N LYS A 184 -2.25 -6.48 2.59
CA LYS A 184 -2.85 -5.41 1.79
C LYS A 184 -2.88 -5.83 0.32
N ALA A 185 -4.04 -5.69 -0.31
CA ALA A 185 -4.21 -6.01 -1.72
C ALA A 185 -4.40 -4.74 -2.55
N SER A 186 -3.74 -4.65 -3.70
CA SER A 186 -3.87 -3.53 -4.63
C SER A 186 -3.62 -3.93 -6.08
N GLY A 187 -4.14 -3.08 -6.97
CA GLY A 187 -4.11 -3.27 -8.41
C GLY A 187 -5.35 -4.01 -8.91
N GLY A 188 -6.13 -3.37 -9.78
CA GLY A 188 -7.24 -4.02 -10.47
C GLY A 188 -8.54 -4.23 -9.68
N ILE A 189 -8.66 -3.71 -8.45
CA ILE A 189 -9.88 -3.79 -7.64
C ILE A 189 -10.83 -2.66 -8.06
N ARG A 190 -11.86 -2.95 -8.87
CA ARG A 190 -12.69 -1.93 -9.55
C ARG A 190 -14.16 -1.94 -9.17
N THR A 191 -14.65 -3.03 -8.62
CA THR A 191 -16.05 -3.18 -8.21
C THR A 191 -16.17 -3.64 -6.75
N ALA A 192 -17.39 -3.58 -6.21
CA ALA A 192 -17.68 -4.12 -4.89
C ALA A 192 -17.47 -5.64 -4.85
N GLU A 193 -17.77 -6.34 -5.95
CA GLU A 193 -17.55 -7.79 -6.10
C GLU A 193 -16.05 -8.13 -6.05
N ASP A 194 -15.20 -7.36 -6.76
CA ASP A 194 -13.75 -7.52 -6.69
C ASP A 194 -13.26 -7.35 -5.26
N ALA A 195 -13.68 -6.26 -4.60
CA ALA A 195 -13.31 -5.96 -3.22
C ALA A 195 -13.70 -7.11 -2.28
N TRP A 196 -14.91 -7.66 -2.42
CA TRP A 196 -15.36 -8.79 -1.62
C TRP A 196 -14.60 -10.08 -1.88
N ALA A 197 -14.34 -10.41 -3.14
CA ALA A 197 -13.56 -11.60 -3.49
C ALA A 197 -12.16 -11.53 -2.86
N ILE A 198 -11.50 -10.38 -2.95
CA ILE A 198 -10.16 -10.15 -2.39
C ILE A 198 -10.16 -10.16 -0.85
N LEU A 199 -11.18 -9.58 -0.20
CA LEU A 199 -11.32 -9.65 1.26
C LEU A 199 -11.56 -11.09 1.73
N ASN A 200 -12.40 -11.85 1.02
CA ASN A 200 -12.68 -13.26 1.35
C ASN A 200 -11.45 -14.15 1.13
N ALA A 201 -10.56 -13.78 0.20
CA ALA A 201 -9.27 -14.47 0.01
C ALA A 201 -8.26 -14.20 1.14
N GLY A 202 -8.54 -13.24 2.03
CA GLY A 202 -7.74 -12.99 3.23
C GLY A 202 -7.06 -11.63 3.30
N ALA A 203 -7.37 -10.70 2.40
CA ALA A 203 -6.89 -9.32 2.51
C ALA A 203 -7.50 -8.62 3.75
N ASP A 204 -6.67 -7.86 4.46
CA ASP A 204 -7.04 -7.04 5.60
C ASP A 204 -7.25 -5.56 5.22
N LEU A 205 -6.65 -5.13 4.09
CA LEU A 205 -6.71 -3.76 3.59
C LEU A 205 -6.68 -3.72 2.05
N LEU A 206 -7.36 -2.76 1.43
CA LEU A 206 -7.45 -2.60 -0.01
C LEU A 206 -6.85 -1.26 -0.45
N GLY A 207 -6.01 -1.26 -1.48
CA GLY A 207 -5.54 -0.05 -2.17
C GLY A 207 -6.20 0.06 -3.55
N THR A 208 -6.97 1.12 -3.77
CA THR A 208 -7.65 1.36 -5.05
C THR A 208 -7.92 2.84 -5.28
N SER A 209 -7.89 3.27 -6.54
CA SER A 209 -8.38 4.58 -6.98
C SER A 209 -9.86 4.57 -7.37
N ALA A 210 -10.48 3.38 -7.40
CA ALA A 210 -11.89 3.19 -7.74
C ALA A 210 -12.84 3.31 -6.52
N GLY A 211 -12.37 3.85 -5.39
CA GLY A 211 -13.14 3.93 -4.14
C GLY A 211 -14.57 4.44 -4.33
N PRO A 212 -14.78 5.65 -4.84
CA PRO A 212 -16.11 6.20 -5.09
C PRO A 212 -16.98 5.30 -5.97
N ALA A 213 -16.44 4.79 -7.09
CA ALA A 213 -17.19 3.92 -7.99
C ALA A 213 -17.65 2.64 -7.28
N ILE A 214 -16.79 2.02 -6.47
CA ILE A 214 -17.14 0.85 -5.65
C ILE A 214 -18.29 1.17 -4.69
N MET A 215 -18.25 2.35 -4.06
CA MET A 215 -19.30 2.78 -3.11
C MET A 215 -20.63 3.09 -3.80
N GLU A 216 -20.59 3.52 -5.06
CA GLU A 216 -21.75 3.81 -5.89
C GLU A 216 -22.30 2.58 -6.64
N GLY A 217 -21.69 1.40 -6.48
CA GLY A 217 -22.08 0.19 -7.22
C GLY A 217 -21.75 0.27 -8.72
N LYS A 218 -20.76 1.09 -9.10
CA LYS A 218 -20.26 1.26 -10.46
C LYS A 218 -18.91 0.56 -10.62
N THR A 219 -18.47 0.44 -11.87
CA THR A 219 -17.12 -0.04 -12.20
C THR A 219 -16.17 1.15 -12.36
N GLY A 220 -15.10 1.20 -11.55
CA GLY A 220 -14.10 2.27 -11.65
C GLY A 220 -13.19 2.16 -12.88
N GLN A 221 -12.91 3.27 -13.55
CA GLN A 221 -12.02 3.37 -14.73
C GLN A 221 -10.68 4.05 -14.40
N GLY A 222 -9.62 3.83 -15.20
CA GLY A 222 -8.32 4.55 -15.11
C GLY A 222 -7.28 3.93 -14.16
N SER A 223 -5.98 4.08 -14.40
CA SER A 223 -4.91 3.56 -13.53
C SER A 223 -4.39 4.65 -12.59
N TYR A 224 -4.53 4.41 -11.28
CA TYR A 224 -4.08 5.25 -10.17
C TYR A 224 -4.84 6.53 -9.90
#